data_AF-E3NSR7-F1
#
_entry.id   AF-E3NSR7-F1
#
_cell.length_a   1.000
_cell.length_b   1.000
_cell.length_c   1.000
_cell.angle_alpha   90.00
_cell.angle_beta   90.00
_cell.angle_gamma   90.00
#
_symmetry.space_group_name_H-M   'P 1'
#
loop_
_entity.id
_entity.type
_entity.pdbx_description
1 polymer ?
#
loop_
_entity_poly.entity_id
_entity_poly.type
_entity_poly.pdbx_seq_one_letter_code
_entity_poly.pdbx_strand_id
1 'polypeptide(L)'
;MVFGAVCADGKSPLLFVDQGVKINKEVYISQILEKTLLPWAQKHFNGRRWVFQQDGAPAHTAKLSQQWANDPRPRQTSILWTTPSGGIEALKKTLLKEWDALSPEYLRATIDAYPRRLRAVIEKRGGRMEQD
;
A
#
# COMPACT_ATOMS: atom_id res chain seq x y z
N MET A 1 -0.66 -5.63 -12.83
CA MET A 1 -0.77 -4.74 -11.66
C MET A 1 0.38 -5.06 -10.71
N VAL A 2 0.83 -4.12 -9.88
CA VAL A 2 1.82 -4.39 -8.82
C VAL A 2 1.25 -3.97 -7.47
N PHE A 3 1.52 -4.73 -6.42
CA PHE A 3 1.22 -4.39 -5.03
C PHE A 3 2.52 -4.28 -4.23
N GLY A 4 2.59 -3.29 -3.35
CA GLY A 4 3.65 -3.12 -2.37
C GLY A 4 3.13 -2.33 -1.17
N ALA A 5 3.62 -2.66 0.02
CA ALA A 5 3.33 -1.95 1.24
C ALA A 5 4.61 -1.33 1.82
N VAL A 6 4.49 -0.17 2.44
CA VAL A 6 5.59 0.52 3.11
C VAL A 6 5.17 0.94 4.51
N CYS A 7 6.14 0.98 5.42
CA CYS A 7 6.04 1.60 6.73
C CYS A 7 7.33 2.37 7.02
N ALA A 8 7.37 3.07 8.15
CA ALA A 8 8.44 4.00 8.47
C ALA A 8 9.81 3.32 8.67
N ASP A 9 9.85 2.00 8.85
CA ASP A 9 11.06 1.18 9.04
C ASP A 9 11.15 0.01 8.05
N GLY A 10 10.34 -0.03 6.98
CA GLY A 10 10.40 -1.16 6.06
C GLY A 10 9.45 -1.10 4.88
N LYS A 11 9.64 -2.04 3.97
CA LYS A 11 8.84 -2.23 2.76
C LYS A 11 8.62 -3.72 2.52
N SER A 12 7.43 -4.09 2.03
CA SER A 12 7.13 -5.47 1.66
C SER A 12 7.85 -5.86 0.36
N PRO A 13 7.95 -7.16 0.06
CA PRO A 13 8.19 -7.61 -1.31
C PRO A 13 7.12 -7.03 -2.26
N LEU A 14 7.50 -6.78 -3.51
CA LEU A 14 6.55 -6.43 -4.56
C LEU A 14 5.84 -7.70 -5.06
N LEU A 15 4.52 -7.65 -5.13
CA LEU A 15 3.70 -8.68 -5.76
C LEU A 15 3.26 -8.20 -7.15
N PHE A 16 3.69 -8.91 -8.19
CA PHE A 16 3.22 -8.69 -9.54
C PHE A 16 2.02 -9.60 -9.81
N VAL A 17 0.89 -9.00 -10.18
CA VAL A 17 -0.29 -9.76 -10.60
C VAL A 17 -0.29 -9.90 -12.11
N ASP A 18 -0.53 -11.13 -12.57
CA ASP A 18 -0.54 -11.53 -13.97
C ASP A 18 -1.49 -10.71 -14.83
N GLN A 19 -1.13 -10.57 -16.10
CA GLN A 19 -1.91 -9.81 -17.07
C GLN A 19 -3.27 -10.47 -17.29
N GLY A 20 -4.33 -9.66 -17.37
CA GLY A 20 -5.70 -10.13 -17.58
C GLY A 20 -6.44 -10.57 -16.30
N VAL A 21 -5.75 -10.66 -15.16
CA VAL A 21 -6.41 -10.95 -13.88
C VAL A 21 -7.23 -9.73 -13.43
N LYS A 22 -8.54 -9.93 -13.31
CA LYS A 22 -9.44 -8.93 -12.71
C LYS A 22 -9.38 -9.03 -11.19
N ILE A 23 -8.97 -7.95 -10.54
CA ILE A 23 -8.90 -7.88 -9.08
C ILE A 23 -10.31 -7.68 -8.52
N ASN A 24 -10.93 -8.78 -8.13
CA ASN A 24 -12.11 -8.77 -7.29
C ASN A 24 -11.70 -8.91 -5.80
N LYS A 25 -12.68 -8.90 -4.90
CA LYS A 25 -12.45 -8.98 -3.46
C LYS A 25 -11.76 -10.30 -3.06
N GLU A 26 -12.08 -11.41 -3.70
CA GLU A 26 -11.52 -12.72 -3.39
C GLU A 26 -10.04 -12.81 -3.78
N VAL A 27 -9.69 -12.34 -4.97
CA VAL A 27 -8.29 -12.28 -5.44
C VAL A 27 -7.50 -11.32 -4.58
N TYR A 28 -8.08 -10.17 -4.21
CA TYR A 28 -7.45 -9.21 -3.33
C TYR A 28 -7.09 -9.82 -1.97
N ILE A 29 -8.06 -10.45 -1.30
CA ILE A 29 -7.83 -11.06 0.01
C ILE A 29 -6.84 -12.23 -0.10
N SER A 30 -7.16 -13.22 -0.94
CA SER A 30 -6.41 -14.48 -0.97
C SER A 30 -5.01 -14.36 -1.56
N GLN A 31 -4.80 -13.50 -2.56
CA GLN A 31 -3.51 -13.40 -3.25
C GLN A 31 -2.64 -12.25 -2.76
N ILE A 32 -3.26 -11.14 -2.35
CA ILE A 32 -2.52 -9.95 -1.95
C ILE A 32 -2.38 -9.90 -0.43
N LEU A 33 -3.51 -9.90 0.29
CA LEU A 33 -3.49 -9.73 1.73
C LEU A 33 -2.95 -10.95 2.47
N GLU A 34 -3.51 -12.14 2.23
CA GLU A 34 -3.17 -13.36 2.97
C GLU A 34 -1.83 -13.96 2.55
N LYS A 35 -1.54 -14.00 1.23
CA LYS A 35 -0.30 -14.61 0.74
C LYS A 35 0.92 -13.72 0.86
N THR A 36 0.76 -12.40 0.76
CA THR A 36 1.91 -11.48 0.67
C THR A 36 2.00 -10.55 1.87
N LEU A 37 0.96 -9.76 2.13
CA LEU A 37 1.02 -8.73 3.16
C LEU A 37 1.09 -9.30 4.58
N LEU A 38 0.20 -10.23 4.93
CA LEU A 38 0.04 -10.73 6.28
C LEU A 38 1.29 -11.49 6.80
N PRO A 39 1.90 -12.42 6.04
CA PRO A 39 3.11 -13.12 6.48
C PRO A 39 4.29 -12.15 6.66
N TRP A 40 4.44 -11.19 5.74
CA TRP A 40 5.46 -10.15 5.86
C TRP A 40 5.22 -9.29 7.09
N ALA A 41 3.99 -8.80 7.32
CA ALA A 41 3.65 -7.95 8.44
C ALA A 41 3.84 -8.68 9.78
N GLN A 42 3.44 -9.95 9.87
CA GLN A 42 3.67 -10.77 11.08
C GLN A 42 5.16 -10.87 11.41
N LYS A 43 6.00 -11.15 10.40
CA LYS A 43 7.46 -11.22 10.55
C LYS A 43 8.08 -9.87 10.91
N HIS A 44 7.69 -8.81 10.20
CA HIS A 44 8.28 -7.46 10.32
C HIS A 44 7.89 -6.78 11.64
N PHE A 45 6.61 -6.81 11.99
CA PHE A 45 6.13 -6.18 13.21
C PHE A 45 6.39 -7.05 14.44
N ASN A 46 6.54 -8.37 14.28
CA ASN A 46 6.93 -9.29 15.35
C ASN A 46 6.11 -9.10 16.64
N GLY A 47 4.78 -9.12 16.51
CA GLY A 47 3.85 -8.89 17.62
C GLY A 47 3.58 -7.42 17.98
N ARG A 48 4.31 -6.45 17.40
CA ARG A 48 3.96 -5.03 17.53
C ARG A 48 2.59 -4.76 16.90
N ARG A 49 1.81 -3.87 17.52
CA ARG A 49 0.57 -3.36 16.93
C ARG A 49 0.89 -2.48 15.73
N TRP A 50 0.16 -2.67 14.63
CA TRP A 50 0.34 -1.91 13.39
C TRP A 50 -1.01 -1.67 12.74
N VAL A 51 -1.12 -0.58 11.98
CA VAL A 51 -2.32 -0.13 11.25
C VAL A 51 -2.14 -0.42 9.77
N PHE A 52 -3.15 -1.01 9.12
CA PHE A 52 -3.17 -1.16 7.68
C PHE A 52 -3.95 -0.04 7.01
N GLN A 53 -3.30 0.67 6.10
CA GLN A 53 -3.87 1.79 5.36
C GLN A 53 -3.94 1.43 3.87
N GLN A 54 -5.13 1.50 3.27
CA GLN A 54 -5.39 1.19 1.84
C GLN A 54 -6.51 2.11 1.30
N ASP A 55 -6.62 2.22 -0.03
CA ASP A 55 -7.63 3.06 -0.68
C ASP A 55 -9.08 2.52 -0.59
N GLY A 56 -10.03 3.34 -1.04
CA GLY A 56 -11.46 3.03 -1.08
C GLY A 56 -11.94 2.30 -2.34
N ALA A 57 -11.06 1.65 -3.13
CA ALA A 57 -11.48 0.97 -4.35
C ALA A 57 -12.55 -0.12 -4.06
N PRO A 58 -13.46 -0.43 -5.01
CA PRO A 58 -14.56 -1.38 -4.78
C PRO A 58 -14.15 -2.76 -4.24
N ALA A 59 -12.98 -3.28 -4.65
CA ALA A 59 -12.44 -4.53 -4.12
C ALA A 59 -11.99 -4.42 -2.65
N HIS A 60 -11.56 -3.23 -2.22
CA HIS A 60 -11.06 -2.94 -0.88
C HIS A 60 -12.18 -2.54 0.09
N THR A 61 -13.30 -2.05 -0.44
CA THR A 61 -14.48 -1.62 0.33
C THR A 61 -15.59 -2.67 0.41
N ALA A 62 -15.43 -3.83 -0.23
CA ALA A 62 -16.36 -4.95 -0.09
C ALA A 62 -16.47 -5.39 1.38
N LYS A 63 -17.69 -5.75 1.83
CA LYS A 63 -17.95 -6.22 3.21
C LYS A 63 -16.97 -7.31 3.68
N LEU A 64 -16.56 -8.20 2.77
CA LEU A 64 -15.61 -9.28 3.05
C LEU A 64 -14.20 -8.74 3.36
N SER A 65 -13.73 -7.76 2.59
CA SER A 65 -12.44 -7.08 2.80
C SER A 65 -12.46 -6.25 4.08
N GLN A 66 -13.61 -5.64 4.41
CA GLN A 66 -13.82 -4.97 5.69
C GLN A 66 -13.86 -5.96 6.86
N GLN A 67 -14.47 -7.13 6.71
CA GLN A 67 -14.48 -8.17 7.74
C GLN A 67 -13.07 -8.71 8.02
N TRP A 68 -12.27 -8.93 6.97
CA TRP A 68 -10.84 -9.25 7.10
C TRP A 68 -10.06 -8.15 7.86
N ALA A 69 -10.44 -6.88 7.65
CA ALA A 69 -9.85 -5.74 8.34
C ALA A 69 -10.45 -5.44 9.75
N ASN A 70 -11.56 -6.08 10.15
CA ASN A 70 -12.27 -5.81 11.41
C ASN A 70 -12.05 -6.88 12.49
N ASP A 71 -11.37 -7.99 12.17
CA ASP A 71 -10.72 -8.89 13.14
C ASP A 71 -9.51 -8.14 13.75
N PRO A 72 -9.22 -8.21 15.07
CA PRO A 72 -8.65 -7.12 15.86
C PRO A 72 -7.31 -6.60 15.29
N ARG A 73 -7.39 -5.62 14.38
CA ARG A 73 -6.31 -4.87 13.71
C ARG A 73 -6.97 -3.83 12.75
N PRO A 74 -6.26 -2.78 12.30
CA PRO A 74 -6.82 -1.43 12.36
C PRO A 74 -7.21 -0.76 11.03
N ARG A 75 -7.77 0.46 11.16
CA ARG A 75 -8.60 1.26 10.24
C ARG A 75 -7.86 1.97 9.07
N GLN A 76 -8.60 2.21 7.97
CA GLN A 76 -8.23 2.47 6.55
C GLN A 76 -8.23 3.96 6.08
N THR A 77 -7.38 4.39 5.11
CA THR A 77 -7.47 5.58 4.18
C THR A 77 -6.46 5.52 2.96
N SER A 78 -6.55 6.38 1.92
CA SER A 78 -6.21 6.13 0.47
C SER A 78 -5.03 6.85 -0.24
N ILE A 79 -4.32 6.26 -1.25
CA ILE A 79 -3.59 6.90 -2.43
C ILE A 79 -3.31 5.89 -3.61
N LEU A 80 -3.38 6.32 -4.89
CA LEU A 80 -3.12 5.56 -6.16
C LEU A 80 -1.94 6.13 -6.98
N TRP A 81 -1.22 5.30 -7.78
CA TRP A 81 -0.30 5.72 -8.84
C TRP A 81 -0.35 4.80 -10.08
N THR A 82 -0.29 5.37 -11.29
CA THR A 82 0.05 4.65 -12.54
C THR A 82 0.90 5.54 -13.45
N THR A 83 1.83 4.93 -14.18
CA THR A 83 2.33 5.39 -15.49
C THR A 83 3.06 4.23 -16.20
N PRO A 84 3.00 4.13 -17.54
CA PRO A 84 3.72 3.12 -18.30
C PRO A 84 4.94 3.68 -19.05
N SER A 85 6.01 2.92 -19.15
CA SER A 85 6.87 2.88 -20.35
C SER A 85 7.88 1.73 -20.25
N GLY A 86 7.85 0.82 -21.22
CA GLY A 86 8.72 -0.36 -21.33
C GLY A 86 7.94 -1.68 -21.32
N GLY A 87 8.37 -2.67 -22.12
CA GLY A 87 7.78 -4.00 -22.11
C GLY A 87 7.69 -4.57 -20.68
N ILE A 88 6.65 -5.37 -20.40
CA ILE A 88 6.24 -5.74 -19.04
C ILE A 88 7.41 -6.25 -18.18
N GLU A 89 8.30 -7.08 -18.73
CA GLU A 89 9.43 -7.63 -17.98
C GLU A 89 10.52 -6.60 -17.67
N ALA A 90 10.85 -5.72 -18.60
CA ALA A 90 11.77 -4.62 -18.35
C ALA A 90 11.21 -3.68 -17.28
N LEU A 91 9.89 -3.41 -17.32
CA LEU A 91 9.22 -2.60 -16.31
C LEU A 91 9.23 -3.26 -14.93
N LYS A 92 8.94 -4.56 -14.84
CA LYS A 92 9.04 -5.32 -13.57
C LYS A 92 10.45 -5.24 -12.98
N LYS A 93 11.49 -5.43 -13.81
CA LYS A 93 12.89 -5.37 -13.38
C LYS A 93 13.26 -3.98 -12.87
N THR A 94 12.86 -2.92 -13.57
CA THR A 94 13.09 -1.54 -13.13
C THR A 94 12.35 -1.25 -11.84
N LEU A 95 11.08 -1.64 -11.71
CA LEU A 95 10.31 -1.45 -10.48
C LEU A 95 10.96 -2.14 -9.28
N LEU A 96 11.43 -3.38 -9.44
CA LEU A 96 12.17 -4.09 -8.38
C LEU A 96 13.44 -3.32 -7.98
N LYS A 97 14.24 -2.90 -8.96
CA LYS A 97 15.46 -2.13 -8.71
C LYS A 97 15.19 -0.84 -7.94
N GLU A 98 14.25 -0.02 -8.41
CA GLU A 98 13.93 1.25 -7.75
C GLU A 98 13.28 1.04 -6.39
N TRP A 99 12.43 0.01 -6.25
CA TRP A 99 11.86 -0.38 -4.96
C TRP A 99 12.94 -0.75 -3.95
N ASP A 100 13.96 -1.52 -4.37
CA ASP A 100 15.09 -1.92 -3.53
C ASP A 100 16.05 -0.79 -3.19
N ALA A 101 16.10 0.24 -4.03
CA ALA A 101 16.87 1.45 -3.76
C ALA A 101 16.21 2.41 -2.74
N LEU A 102 14.94 2.20 -2.37
CA LEU A 102 14.27 3.04 -1.37
C LEU A 102 14.95 2.91 0.00
N SER A 103 15.53 4.00 0.48
CA SER A 103 16.24 4.00 1.76
C SER A 103 15.27 4.04 2.96
N PRO A 104 15.65 3.47 4.11
CA PRO A 104 14.87 3.58 5.34
C PRO A 104 14.58 5.04 5.75
N GLU A 105 15.52 5.95 5.53
CA GLU A 105 15.38 7.38 5.83
C GLU A 105 14.30 8.01 4.95
N TYR A 106 14.26 7.68 3.66
CA TYR A 106 13.22 8.14 2.74
C TYR A 106 11.84 7.61 3.16
N LEU A 107 11.74 6.33 3.53
CA LEU A 107 10.50 5.74 4.02
C LEU A 107 10.02 6.42 5.29
N ARG A 108 10.92 6.62 6.26
CA ARG A 108 10.64 7.33 7.51
C ARG A 108 10.14 8.75 7.24
N ALA A 109 10.87 9.52 6.43
CA ALA A 109 10.51 10.90 6.09
C ALA A 109 9.13 10.98 5.41
N THR A 110 8.81 10.00 4.56
CA THR A 110 7.49 9.92 3.89
C THR A 110 6.36 9.73 4.90
N ILE A 111 6.52 8.84 5.87
CA ILE A 111 5.51 8.61 6.93
C ILE A 111 5.43 9.81 7.88
N ASP A 112 6.57 10.38 8.28
CA ASP A 112 6.63 11.52 9.19
C ASP A 112 6.07 12.82 8.56
N ALA A 113 6.00 12.89 7.23
CA ALA A 113 5.33 13.97 6.52
C ALA A 113 3.79 13.90 6.59
N TYR A 114 3.22 12.74 6.93
CA TYR A 114 1.77 12.52 6.86
C TYR A 114 0.94 13.48 7.75
N PRO A 115 1.33 13.77 9.02
CA PRO A 115 0.62 14.75 9.83
C PRO A 115 0.59 16.15 9.24
N ARG A 116 1.68 16.58 8.56
CA ARG A 116 1.70 17.89 7.86
C ARG A 116 0.69 17.91 6.72
N ARG A 117 0.57 16.81 5.97
CA ARG A 117 -0.42 16.68 4.89
C ARG A 117 -1.85 16.76 5.44
N LEU A 118 -2.14 16.05 6.53
CA LEU A 118 -3.45 16.12 7.17
C LEU A 118 -3.81 17.54 7.63
N ARG A 119 -2.87 18.27 8.23
CA ARG A 119 -3.09 19.68 8.61
C ARG A 119 -3.42 20.55 7.41
N ALA A 120 -2.68 20.42 6.30
CA ALA A 120 -2.97 21.15 5.08
C ALA A 120 -4.37 20.83 4.50
N VAL A 121 -4.82 19.58 4.57
CA VAL A 121 -6.21 19.21 4.18
C VAL A 121 -7.23 19.90 5.09
N ILE A 122 -7.00 19.93 6.40
CA ILE A 122 -7.89 20.57 7.38
C ILE A 122 -7.97 22.08 7.11
N GLU A 123 -6.84 22.75 6.92
CA GLU A 123 -6.75 24.18 6.60
C GLU A 123 -7.51 24.50 5.31
N LYS A 124 -7.39 23.65 4.29
CA LYS A 124 -8.13 23.76 3.03
C LYS A 124 -9.56 23.23 3.10
N ARG A 125 -10.06 22.83 4.27
CA ARG A 125 -11.41 22.27 4.48
C ARG A 125 -11.75 21.13 3.51
N GLY A 126 -10.79 20.23 3.28
CA GLY A 126 -10.94 19.11 2.35
C GLY A 126 -10.61 19.44 0.89
N GLY A 127 -10.19 20.68 0.59
CA GLY A 127 -9.72 21.08 -0.74
C GLY A 127 -8.40 20.42 -1.17
N ARG A 128 -8.10 20.48 -2.47
CA ARG A 128 -6.89 19.90 -3.06
C ARG A 128 -5.63 20.58 -2.50
N MET A 129 -4.64 19.76 -2.15
CA MET A 129 -3.32 20.20 -1.76
C MET A 129 -2.29 19.64 -2.74
N GLU A 130 -1.28 20.45 -3.06
CA GLU A 130 -0.08 20.03 -3.78
C GLU A 130 1.10 20.18 -2.82
N GLN A 131 2.15 19.38 -3.00
CA GLN A 131 3.41 19.59 -2.32
C GLN A 131 4.13 20.71 -3.09
N ASP A 132 4.44 21.82 -2.41
CA ASP A 132 5.34 22.86 -2.93
C ASP A 132 6.77 22.29 -3.09
#